data_AF-A0A1M6NF34-F1
#
_entry.id   AF-A0A1M6NF34-F1
#
_cell.length_a   1.000
_cell.length_b   1.000
_cell.length_c   1.000
_cell.angle_alpha   90.00
_cell.angle_beta   90.00
_cell.angle_gamma   90.00
#
_symmetry.space_group_name_H-M   'P 1'
#
loop_
_entity.id
_entity.type
_entity.pdbx_description
1 polymer ?
#
loop_
_entity_poly.entity_id
_entity_poly.type
_entity_poly.pdbx_seq_one_letter_code
_entity_poly.pdbx_strand_id
1 'polypeptide(L)'
;MLQPVEDTVILELEVEREHVVITDFDKWGYVVNYWYVPLDKEDEKKHNEELKKNGIGDESALYMSHKGNFYPMLKNKIIKSWERIFEISEESDVLTQATLWEIKKEWLVKVLYD
;
A
#
# COMPACT_ATOMS: atom_id res chain seq x y z
N MET A 1 0.17 14.37 -12.70
CA MET A 1 0.94 15.48 -12.08
C MET A 1 0.15 15.97 -10.88
N LEU A 2 0.79 16.18 -9.72
CA LEU A 2 0.13 16.73 -8.54
C LEU A 2 -0.52 18.08 -8.89
N GLN A 3 -1.73 18.31 -8.39
CA GLN A 3 -2.41 19.58 -8.60
C GLN A 3 -1.84 20.62 -7.62
N PRO A 4 -1.49 21.84 -8.08
CA PRO A 4 -1.12 22.93 -7.19
C PRO A 4 -2.24 23.20 -6.18
N VAL A 5 -1.85 23.45 -4.94
CA VAL A 5 -2.74 23.88 -3.85
C VAL A 5 -2.19 25.19 -3.30
N GLU A 6 -3.07 26.15 -3.01
CA GLU A 6 -2.68 27.43 -2.40
C GLU A 6 -1.83 27.19 -1.14
N ASP A 7 -0.79 28.02 -0.95
CA ASP A 7 0.19 27.91 0.12
C ASP A 7 1.01 26.58 0.14
N THR A 8 1.12 25.88 -1.00
CA THR A 8 1.96 24.68 -1.13
C THR A 8 2.99 24.80 -2.25
N VAL A 9 4.01 23.94 -2.18
CA VAL A 9 5.08 23.84 -3.18
C VAL A 9 5.14 22.39 -3.68
N ILE A 10 5.21 22.22 -5.01
CA ILE A 10 5.44 20.90 -5.63
C ILE A 10 6.89 20.82 -6.09
N LEU A 11 7.58 19.77 -5.65
CA LEU A 11 8.94 19.44 -6.09
C LEU A 11 8.88 18.33 -7.14
N GLU A 12 9.47 18.59 -8.30
CA GLU A 12 9.72 17.58 -9.33
C GLU A 12 11.14 17.06 -9.13
N LEU A 13 11.26 15.75 -8.90
CA LEU A 13 12.52 15.10 -8.58
C LEU A 13 12.89 14.07 -9.66
N GLU A 14 14.15 14.03 -10.05
CA GLU A 14 14.74 12.96 -10.84
C GLU A 14 15.67 12.15 -9.94
N VAL A 15 15.28 10.89 -9.68
CA VAL A 15 15.93 10.02 -8.70
C VAL A 15 16.21 8.67 -9.34
N GLU A 16 17.42 8.15 -9.12
CA GLU A 16 17.79 6.80 -9.55
C GLU A 16 16.90 5.74 -8.88
N ARG A 17 16.52 4.72 -9.65
CA ARG A 17 15.54 3.69 -9.24
C ARG A 17 15.88 2.98 -7.93
N GLU A 18 17.16 2.83 -7.59
CA GLU A 18 17.62 2.16 -6.37
C GLU A 18 17.27 2.90 -5.07
N HIS A 19 17.06 4.22 -5.15
CA HIS A 19 16.69 5.05 -3.99
C HIS A 19 15.18 5.11 -3.77
N VAL A 20 14.39 4.51 -4.66
CA VAL A 20 12.93 4.63 -4.67
C VAL A 20 12.28 3.29 -4.40
N VAL A 21 11.27 3.27 -3.54
CA VAL A 21 10.35 2.13 -3.41
C VAL A 21 9.04 2.52 -4.05
N ILE A 22 8.66 1.83 -5.13
CA ILE A 22 7.39 2.05 -5.82
C ILE A 22 6.34 1.09 -5.27
N THR A 23 5.17 1.62 -4.92
CA THR A 23 4.03 0.86 -4.41
C THR A 23 2.76 1.24 -5.13
N ASP A 24 1.83 0.29 -5.22
CA ASP A 24 0.46 0.50 -5.68
C ASP A 24 -0.28 1.34 -4.61
N PHE A 25 -0.67 2.55 -4.98
CA PHE A 25 -1.25 3.52 -4.06
C PHE A 25 -2.61 3.07 -3.54
N ASP A 26 -3.41 2.41 -4.39
CA ASP A 26 -4.73 1.95 -4.01
C ASP A 26 -4.63 0.77 -3.04
N LYS A 27 -3.70 -0.17 -3.29
CA LYS A 27 -3.46 -1.30 -2.38
C LYS A 27 -2.74 -0.88 -1.09
N TRP A 28 -1.99 0.21 -1.07
CA TRP A 28 -1.35 0.72 0.15
C TRP A 28 -2.37 0.97 1.27
N GLY A 29 -3.58 1.41 0.90
CA GLY A 29 -4.71 1.57 1.82
C GLY A 29 -5.04 0.29 2.60
N TYR A 30 -4.91 -0.89 2.01
CA TYR A 30 -5.15 -2.15 2.70
C TYR A 30 -4.07 -2.43 3.75
N VAL A 31 -2.80 -2.16 3.43
CA VAL A 31 -1.67 -2.40 4.34
C VAL A 31 -1.79 -1.54 5.60
N VAL A 32 -2.07 -0.25 5.44
CA VAL A 32 -2.21 0.67 6.59
C VAL A 32 -3.42 0.36 7.48
N ASN A 33 -4.44 -0.31 6.94
CA ASN A 33 -5.62 -0.77 7.68
C ASN A 33 -5.49 -2.20 8.21
N TYR A 34 -4.33 -2.86 8.02
CA TYR A 34 -4.10 -4.26 8.38
C TYR A 34 -5.04 -5.25 7.68
N TRP A 35 -5.41 -4.93 6.44
CA TRP A 35 -6.32 -5.72 5.63
C TRP A 35 -5.60 -6.66 4.66
N TYR A 36 -6.31 -7.68 4.20
CA TYR A 36 -5.85 -8.58 3.15
C TYR A 36 -5.87 -7.87 1.80
N VAL A 37 -4.75 -7.88 1.08
CA VAL A 37 -4.66 -7.34 -0.28
C VAL A 37 -5.08 -8.43 -1.27
N PRO A 38 -6.27 -8.39 -1.89
CA PRO A 38 -6.77 -9.49 -2.72
C PRO A 38 -6.07 -9.59 -4.08
N LEU A 39 -6.00 -10.81 -4.65
CA LEU A 39 -5.57 -11.00 -6.05
C LEU A 39 -6.63 -10.51 -7.03
N ASP A 40 -7.88 -10.81 -6.72
CA ASP A 40 -9.07 -10.48 -7.50
C ASP A 40 -10.31 -10.52 -6.60
N LYS A 41 -11.48 -10.22 -7.17
CA LYS A 41 -12.75 -10.20 -6.44
C LYS A 41 -13.16 -11.56 -5.87
N GLU A 42 -12.76 -12.66 -6.50
CA GLU A 42 -13.11 -14.00 -6.05
C GLU A 42 -12.21 -14.44 -4.88
N ASP A 43 -10.92 -14.09 -4.92
CA ASP A 43 -9.98 -14.24 -3.81
C ASP A 43 -10.42 -13.42 -2.58
N GLU A 44 -10.84 -12.17 -2.80
CA GLU A 44 -11.41 -11.30 -1.75
C GLU A 44 -12.64 -11.95 -1.10
N LYS A 45 -13.56 -12.46 -1.92
CA LYS A 45 -14.77 -13.13 -1.44
C LYS A 45 -14.43 -14.37 -0.60
N LYS A 46 -13.51 -15.22 -1.07
CA LYS A 46 -13.08 -16.42 -0.33
C LYS A 46 -12.46 -16.06 1.01
N HIS A 47 -11.63 -15.02 1.05
CA HIS A 47 -11.04 -14.53 2.29
C HIS A 47 -12.10 -14.01 3.27
N ASN A 48 -13.05 -13.22 2.80
CA ASN A 48 -14.16 -12.71 3.62
C ASN A 48 -15.06 -13.83 4.17
N GLU A 49 -15.32 -14.88 3.37
CA GLU A 49 -16.05 -16.07 3.84
C GLU A 49 -15.27 -16.83 4.92
N GLU A 50 -13.95 -16.93 4.79
CA GLU A 50 -13.07 -17.55 5.79
C GLU A 50 -13.09 -16.78 7.12
N LEU A 51 -13.01 -15.44 7.08
CA LEU A 51 -13.15 -14.59 8.27
C LEU A 51 -14.51 -14.80 8.95
N LYS A 52 -15.59 -14.81 8.17
CA LYS A 52 -16.95 -15.02 8.67
C LYS A 52 -17.13 -16.38 9.35
N LYS A 53 -16.59 -17.45 8.76
CA LYS A 53 -16.62 -18.81 9.35
C LYS A 53 -15.90 -18.88 10.70
N ASN A 54 -14.88 -18.05 10.88
CA ASN A 54 -14.11 -17.94 12.12
C ASN A 54 -14.65 -16.88 13.09
N GLY A 55 -15.80 -16.25 12.80
CA GLY A 55 -16.39 -15.23 13.68
C GLY A 55 -15.57 -13.92 13.74
N ILE A 56 -14.82 -13.62 12.69
CA ILE A 56 -14.01 -12.40 12.55
C ILE A 56 -14.81 -11.41 11.71
N GLY A 57 -15.30 -10.35 12.33
CA GLY A 57 -16.05 -9.28 11.65
C GLY A 57 -15.18 -8.13 11.15
N ASP A 58 -14.01 -7.96 11.76
CA ASP A 58 -12.99 -6.99 11.36
C ASP A 58 -11.64 -7.71 11.38
N GLU A 59 -11.00 -7.80 10.22
CA GLU A 59 -9.72 -8.49 10.09
C GLU A 59 -8.54 -7.75 10.69
N SER A 60 -8.64 -6.43 10.90
CA SER A 60 -7.59 -5.66 11.60
C SER A 60 -7.35 -6.20 13.01
N ALA A 61 -8.38 -6.79 13.63
CA ALA A 61 -8.30 -7.43 14.93
C ALA A 61 -7.34 -8.64 14.96
N LEU A 62 -7.05 -9.27 13.81
CA LEU A 62 -6.02 -10.32 13.70
C LEU A 62 -4.62 -9.77 13.89
N TYR A 63 -4.40 -8.47 13.65
CA TYR A 63 -3.12 -7.82 13.86
C TYR A 63 -3.08 -7.05 15.18
N MET A 64 -4.11 -6.26 15.46
CA MET A 64 -4.15 -5.28 16.55
C MET A 64 -4.60 -5.84 17.90
N SER A 65 -5.08 -7.09 17.95
CA SER A 65 -5.64 -7.67 19.18
C SER A 65 -5.15 -9.08 19.45
N HIS A 66 -5.46 -9.59 20.65
CA HIS A 66 -5.19 -10.97 21.06
C HIS A 66 -5.85 -12.02 20.17
N LYS A 67 -6.86 -11.67 19.35
CA LYS A 67 -7.45 -12.59 18.36
C LYS A 67 -6.40 -13.17 17.42
N GLY A 68 -5.39 -12.39 17.04
CA GLY A 68 -4.29 -12.85 16.18
C GLY A 68 -3.53 -14.07 16.73
N ASN A 69 -3.49 -14.25 18.05
CA ASN A 69 -2.80 -15.39 18.68
C ASN A 69 -3.54 -16.72 18.46
N PHE A 70 -4.86 -16.67 18.26
CA PHE A 70 -5.68 -17.86 18.00
C PHE A 70 -5.75 -18.20 16.51
N TYR A 71 -5.48 -17.23 15.64
CA TYR A 71 -5.54 -17.39 14.18
C TYR A 71 -4.21 -16.99 13.50
N PRO A 72 -3.07 -17.59 13.89
CA PRO A 72 -1.76 -17.22 13.34
C PRO A 72 -1.68 -17.46 11.83
N MET A 73 -2.40 -18.45 11.30
CA MET A 73 -2.46 -18.71 9.86
C MET A 73 -3.17 -17.60 9.09
N LEU A 74 -4.31 -17.11 9.60
CA LEU A 74 -5.04 -15.99 8.98
C LEU A 74 -4.23 -14.69 9.04
N LYS A 75 -3.63 -14.42 10.20
CA LYS A 75 -2.72 -13.28 10.37
C LYS A 75 -1.56 -13.33 9.37
N ASN A 76 -0.90 -14.48 9.23
CA ASN A 76 0.20 -14.64 8.28
C ASN A 76 -0.25 -14.55 6.82
N LYS A 77 -1.47 -15.02 6.49
CA LYS A 77 -2.05 -14.86 5.15
C LYS A 77 -2.21 -13.38 4.78
N ILE A 78 -2.71 -12.56 5.71
CA ILE A 78 -2.82 -11.10 5.55
C ILE A 78 -1.44 -10.49 5.31
N ILE A 79 -0.48 -10.72 6.21
CA ILE A 79 0.86 -10.12 6.10
C ILE A 79 1.54 -10.51 4.78
N LYS A 80 1.44 -11.78 4.38
CA LYS A 80 2.02 -12.24 3.10
C LYS A 80 1.37 -11.60 1.88
N SER A 81 0.10 -11.20 1.98
CA SER A 81 -0.58 -10.52 0.86
C SER A 81 -0.04 -9.12 0.61
N TRP A 82 0.61 -8.48 1.59
CA TRP A 82 1.11 -7.12 1.46
C TRP A 82 2.26 -7.01 0.45
N GLU A 83 3.00 -8.08 0.15
CA GLU A 83 4.01 -8.08 -0.92
C GLU A 83 3.41 -7.72 -2.29
N ARG A 84 2.09 -7.94 -2.49
CA ARG A 84 1.38 -7.63 -3.74
C ARG A 84 1.28 -6.14 -4.04
N ILE A 85 1.58 -5.26 -3.08
CA ILE A 85 1.67 -3.81 -3.35
C ILE A 85 2.88 -3.47 -4.23
N PHE A 86 3.88 -4.35 -4.30
CA PHE A 86 5.09 -4.17 -5.11
C PHE A 86 4.98 -4.83 -6.49
N GLU A 87 3.92 -5.61 -6.74
CA GLU A 87 3.65 -6.30 -8.01
C GLU A 87 3.08 -5.32 -9.05
N ILE A 88 3.88 -4.33 -9.43
CA ILE A 88 3.52 -3.26 -10.37
C ILE A 88 4.29 -3.51 -11.66
N SER A 89 3.59 -3.64 -12.78
CA SER A 89 4.20 -3.70 -14.10
C SER A 89 4.24 -2.31 -14.74
N GLU A 90 5.17 -2.07 -15.66
CA GLU A 90 5.22 -0.81 -16.41
C GLU A 90 3.96 -0.57 -17.26
N GLU A 91 3.23 -1.65 -17.57
CA GLU A 91 1.96 -1.62 -18.32
C GLU A 91 0.73 -1.46 -17.43
N SER A 92 0.90 -1.43 -16.10
CA SER A 92 -0.23 -1.35 -15.18
C SER A 92 -0.79 0.08 -15.13
N ASP A 93 -2.11 0.20 -15.35
CA ASP A 93 -2.85 1.47 -15.26
C ASP A 93 -3.21 1.81 -13.80
N VAL A 94 -2.31 1.49 -12.87
CA VAL A 94 -2.52 1.72 -11.43
C VAL A 94 -1.88 3.04 -11.00
N LEU A 95 -2.53 3.71 -10.06
CA LEU A 95 -1.92 4.85 -9.42
C LEU A 95 -0.77 4.36 -8.54
N THR A 96 0.44 4.88 -8.78
CA THR A 96 1.64 4.49 -8.03
C THR A 96 2.07 5.61 -7.09
N GLN A 97 2.74 5.22 -6.01
CA GLN A 97 3.44 6.11 -5.10
C GLN A 97 4.91 5.70 -4.99
N ALA A 98 5.78 6.72 -5.02
CA ALA A 98 7.20 6.60 -4.78
C ALA A 98 7.52 7.01 -3.34
N THR A 99 8.03 6.06 -2.55
CA THR A 99 8.56 6.34 -1.21
C THR A 99 10.06 6.58 -1.32
N LEU A 100 10.53 7.60 -0.62
CA LEU A 100 11.92 8.05 -0.53
C LEU A 100 12.28 8.23 0.95
N TRP A 101 13.51 7.87 1.33
CA TRP A 101 13.99 7.94 2.72
C TRP A 101 14.74 9.24 2.99
N GLU A 102 15.20 9.90 1.94
CA GLU A 102 15.83 11.21 1.95
C GLU A 102 15.45 11.97 0.68
N ILE A 103 15.69 13.27 0.66
CA ILE A 103 15.61 14.10 -0.55
C ILE A 103 16.93 14.86 -0.65
N LYS A 104 17.62 14.72 -1.78
CA LYS A 104 18.87 15.44 -2.06
C LYS A 104 18.62 16.62 -2.97
N LYS A 105 19.40 17.69 -2.80
CA LYS A 105 19.24 18.94 -3.56
C LYS A 105 19.51 18.72 -5.05
N GLU A 106 20.46 17.85 -5.36
CA GLU A 106 20.85 17.46 -6.73
C GLU A 106 19.76 16.70 -7.50
N TRP A 107 18.76 16.11 -6.80
CA TRP A 107 17.63 15.45 -7.44
C TRP A 107 16.54 16.43 -7.89
N LEU A 108 16.59 17.69 -7.44
CA LEU A 108 15.55 18.67 -7.73
C LEU A 108 15.65 19.19 -9.17
N VAL A 109 14.65 18.85 -9.99
CA VAL A 109 14.53 19.32 -11.38
C VAL A 109 13.71 20.60 -11.46
N LYS A 110 12.63 20.68 -10.68
CA LYS A 110 11.69 21.82 -10.73
C LYS A 110 11.03 22.09 -9.39
N VAL A 111 10.73 23.36 -9.14
CA VAL A 111 9.90 23.84 -8.04
C VAL A 111 8.70 24.58 -8.63
N LEU A 112 7.50 24.13 -8.32
CA LEU A 112 6.24 24.76 -8.70
C LEU A 112 5.58 25.35 -7.46
N TYR A 113 5.10 26.58 -7.58
CA TYR A 113 4.37 27.32 -6.56
C TYR A 113 3.35 28.21 -7.26
N ASP A 114 2.23 28.48 -6.59
CA ASP A 114 1.23 29.49 -7.01
C ASP A 114 1.52 30.85 -6.35
#